data_AF-A0A7Y9IWH2-F1
#
_entry.id   AF-A0A7Y9IWH2-F1
#
_cell.length_a   1.000
_cell.length_b   1.000
_cell.length_c   1.000
_cell.angle_alpha   90.00
_cell.angle_beta   90.00
_cell.angle_gamma   90.00
#
_symmetry.space_group_name_H-M   'P 1'
#
loop_
_entity.id
_entity.type
_entity.pdbx_description
1 polymer ?
#
loop_
_entity_poly.entity_id
_entity_poly.type
_entity_poly.pdbx_seq_one_letter_code
_entity_poly.pdbx_strand_id
1 'polypeptide(L)' 'MVNDVPPAEAPALYSSTFTFAAGRYDDAFHALDKVIAGAAKEIEGYLGEETWENPATGLVSNVYYWDSMHDWKP' A
#
# COMPACT_ATOMS: atom_id res chain seq x y z
N MET A 1 -17.77 41.20 2.47
CA MET A 1 -16.51 40.43 2.40
C MET A 1 -16.90 38.98 2.64
N VAL A 2 -17.12 38.23 1.57
CA VAL A 2 -17.33 36.77 1.65
C VAL A 2 -15.93 36.19 1.78
N ASN A 3 -15.61 35.60 2.93
CA ASN A 3 -14.37 34.86 3.11
C ASN A 3 -14.56 33.53 2.38
N ASP A 4 -14.07 33.47 1.15
CA ASP A 4 -13.85 32.22 0.42
C ASP A 4 -12.70 31.51 1.13
N VAL A 5 -13.02 30.72 2.16
CA VAL A 5 -12.08 29.79 2.75
C VAL A 5 -11.97 28.65 1.73
N PRO A 6 -10.82 28.48 1.04
CA PRO A 6 -10.68 27.34 0.14
C PRO A 6 -10.93 26.06 0.94
N PRO A 7 -11.62 25.06 0.36
CA PRO A 7 -11.79 23.78 1.05
C PRO A 7 -10.39 23.30 1.45
N ALA A 8 -10.22 22.94 2.72
CA ALA A 8 -8.99 22.33 3.20
C ALA A 8 -8.58 21.25 2.18
N GLU A 9 -7.35 21.31 1.66
CA GLU A 9 -6.86 20.32 0.71
C GLU A 9 -7.15 18.94 1.27
N ALA A 10 -7.82 18.09 0.48
CA ALA A 10 -8.09 16.73 0.89
C ALA A 10 -6.75 16.06 1.23
N PRO A 11 -6.65 15.33 2.36
CA PRO A 11 -5.41 14.70 2.74
C PRO A 11 -4.92 13.80 1.60
N ALA A 12 -3.64 13.93 1.25
CA ALA A 12 -3.06 13.13 0.19
C ALA A 12 -3.00 11.66 0.66
N LEU A 13 -3.70 10.78 -0.06
CA LEU A 13 -3.66 9.35 0.18
C LEU A 13 -2.65 8.72 -0.79
N TYR A 14 -1.65 8.04 -0.23
CA TYR A 14 -0.63 7.34 -0.98
C TYR A 14 -0.89 5.85 -0.92
N SER A 15 -0.62 5.15 -2.02
CA SER A 15 -0.67 3.70 -2.03
C SER A 15 0.46 3.09 -2.84
N SER A 16 0.84 1.88 -2.46
CA SER A 16 1.79 1.02 -3.18
C SER A 16 1.14 -0.33 -3.38
N THR A 17 1.07 -0.76 -4.64
CA THR A 17 0.45 -2.02 -5.03
C THR A 17 1.51 -2.99 -5.52
N PHE A 18 1.59 -4.14 -4.87
CA PHE A 18 2.43 -5.26 -5.27
C PHE A 18 1.53 -6.32 -5.91
N THR A 19 1.69 -6.55 -7.21
CA THR A 19 0.91 -7.55 -7.95
C THR A 19 1.79 -8.73 -8.31
N PHE A 20 1.34 -9.91 -7.89
CA PHE A 20 1.99 -11.19 -8.12
C PHE A 20 1.15 -12.01 -9.10
N ALA A 21 1.82 -12.65 -10.06
CA ALA A 21 1.17 -13.63 -10.91
C ALA A 21 1.15 -14.98 -10.20
N ALA A 22 0.01 -15.70 -10.27
CA ALA A 22 -0.08 -17.08 -9.79
C ALA A 22 1.03 -17.94 -10.38
N GLY A 23 2.01 -18.23 -9.54
CA GLY A 23 3.02 -19.25 -9.72
C GLY A 23 2.99 -20.18 -8.52
N ARG A 24 4.15 -20.71 -8.13
CA ARG A 24 4.29 -21.32 -6.80
C ARG A 24 4.44 -20.21 -5.76
N TYR A 25 3.41 -20.03 -4.92
CA TYR A 25 3.54 -19.34 -3.64
C TYR A 25 4.26 -20.28 -2.65
N ASP A 26 5.56 -20.45 -2.85
CA ASP A 26 6.40 -21.27 -1.99
C ASP A 26 6.82 -20.50 -0.73
N ASP A 27 7.57 -21.15 0.14
CA ASP A 27 8.03 -20.53 1.39
C ASP A 27 8.89 -19.28 1.13
N ALA A 28 9.60 -19.21 0.00
CA ALA A 28 10.40 -18.05 -0.37
C ALA A 28 9.51 -16.85 -0.76
N PHE A 29 8.42 -17.10 -1.48
CA PHE A 29 7.39 -16.08 -1.73
C PHE A 29 6.82 -15.54 -0.42
N HIS A 30 6.39 -16.43 0.49
CA HIS A 30 5.82 -16.02 1.77
C HIS A 30 6.83 -15.30 2.68
N ALA A 31 8.12 -15.62 2.56
CA ALA A 31 9.17 -14.89 3.26
C ALA A 31 9.33 -13.47 2.72
N LEU A 32 9.36 -13.28 1.40
CA LEU A 32 9.45 -11.96 0.78
C LEU A 32 8.20 -11.11 1.06
N ASP A 33 7.02 -11.70 0.95
CA ASP A 33 5.76 -11.02 1.26
C ASP A 33 5.72 -10.50 2.71
N LYS A 34 6.18 -11.30 3.67
CA LYS A 34 6.32 -10.87 5.07
C LYS A 34 7.30 -9.71 5.25
N VAL A 35 8.40 -9.69 4.50
CA VAL A 35 9.37 -8.58 4.55
C VAL A 35 8.75 -7.30 4.01
N ILE A 36 8.01 -7.37 2.89
CA ILE A 36 7.29 -6.23 2.32
C ILE A 36 6.25 -5.71 3.31
N ALA A 37 5.41 -6.60 3.87
CA ALA A 37 4.38 -6.23 4.83
C ALA A 37 4.99 -5.62 6.11
N GLY A 38 6.11 -6.15 6.59
CA GLY A 38 6.84 -5.59 7.73
C GLY A 38 7.34 -4.18 7.44
N ALA A 39 8.06 -4.00 6.33
CA ALA A 39 8.57 -2.70 5.92
C ALA A 39 7.44 -1.67 5.71
N ALA A 40 6.33 -2.06 5.10
CA ALA A 40 5.19 -1.18 4.87
C ALA A 40 4.57 -0.65 6.18
N LYS A 41 4.46 -1.52 7.19
CA LYS A 41 3.90 -1.21 8.52
C LYS A 41 4.82 -0.34 9.37
N GLU A 42 6.12 -0.33 9.09
CA GLU A 42 7.11 0.49 9.79
C GLU A 42 7.14 1.93 9.27
N ILE A 43 6.62 2.19 8.07
CA ILE A 43 6.55 3.54 7.50
C ILE A 43 5.49 4.35 8.27
N GLU A 44 5.89 5.53 8.75
CA GLU A 44 5.00 6.47 9.43
C GLU A 44 3.82 6.85 8.53
N GLY A 45 2.64 7.00 9.12
CA GLY A 45 1.42 7.30 8.37
C GLY A 45 0.74 6.08 7.75
N TYR A 46 1.17 4.86 8.08
CA TYR A 46 0.52 3.62 7.62
C TYR A 46 -0.94 3.54 8.06
N LEU A 47 -1.85 3.41 7.11
CA LEU A 47 -3.29 3.37 7.31
C LEU A 47 -3.88 1.96 7.27
N GLY A 48 -3.24 1.06 6.52
CA GLY A 48 -3.74 -0.31 6.37
C GLY A 48 -3.30 -0.98 5.06
N GLU A 49 -3.75 -2.22 4.92
CA GLU A 49 -3.49 -3.08 3.76
C GLU A 49 -4.78 -3.74 3.28
N GLU A 50 -4.85 -3.99 1.97
CA GLU A 50 -5.90 -4.79 1.33
C GLU A 50 -5.26 -5.82 0.42
N THR A 51 -5.81 -7.04 0.46
CA THR A 51 -5.42 -8.12 -0.46
C THR A 51 -6.57 -8.38 -1.42
N TRP A 52 -6.26 -8.34 -2.72
CA TRP A 52 -7.17 -8.65 -3.80
C TRP A 52 -6.68 -9.88 -4.55
N GLU A 53 -7.59 -10.80 -4.84
CA GLU A 53 -7.30 -11.98 -5.65
C GLU A 53 -8.23 -12.01 -6.86
N ASN A 54 -7.66 -12.26 -8.04
CA ASN A 54 -8.43 -12.55 -9.24
C ASN A 54 -8.32 -14.04 -9.55
N PRO A 55 -9.31 -14.87 -9.16
CA PRO A 55 -9.26 -16.32 -9.38
C PRO A 55 -9.29 -16.72 -10.86
N ALA A 56 -9.77 -15.85 -11.76
CA ALA A 56 -9.79 -16.14 -13.19
C ALA A 56 -8.40 -16.03 -13.83
N THR A 57 -7.52 -15.19 -13.29
CA THR A 57 -6.15 -14.99 -13.78
C THR A 57 -5.08 -15.50 -12.81
N GLY A 58 -5.48 -15.86 -11.60
CA GLY A 58 -4.60 -16.22 -10.48
C GLY A 58 -3.76 -15.06 -9.94
N LEU A 59 -4.05 -13.81 -10.34
CA LEU A 59 -3.29 -12.66 -9.83
C LEU A 59 -3.67 -12.37 -8.38
N VAL A 60 -2.67 -12.13 -7.54
CA VAL A 60 -2.85 -11.64 -6.17
C VAL A 60 -2.19 -10.27 -6.06
N SER A 61 -2.88 -9.30 -5.49
CA SER A 61 -2.40 -7.95 -5.30
C SER A 61 -2.52 -7.54 -3.83
N ASN A 62 -1.41 -7.10 -3.25
CA ASN A 62 -1.38 -6.46 -1.94
C ASN A 62 -1.26 -4.95 -2.13
N VAL A 63 -2.19 -4.21 -1.57
CA VAL A 63 -2.25 -2.75 -1.61
C VAL A 63 -2.01 -2.23 -0.20
N TYR A 64 -1.06 -1.33 -0.04
CA TYR A 64 -0.75 -0.68 1.23
C TYR A 64 -1.07 0.81 1.12
N TYR A 65 -1.57 1.43 2.18
CA TYR A 65 -2.05 2.80 2.20
C TYR A 65 -1.35 3.65 3.25
N TRP A 66 -1.08 4.92 2.93
CA TRP A 66 -0.50 5.91 3.84
C TRP A 66 -1.16 7.29 3.71
N ASP A 67 -1.25 8.04 4.81
CA ASP A 67 -1.75 9.43 4.84
C ASP A 67 -0.71 10.49 4.48
N SER A 68 0.54 10.06 4.32
CA SER A 68 1.67 10.92 4.04
C SER A 68 2.72 10.14 3.25
N MET A 69 3.35 10.80 2.28
CA MET A 69 4.53 10.26 1.63
C MET A 69 5.69 10.53 2.57
N HIS A 70 6.04 9.55 3.39
CA HIS A 70 7.25 9.66 4.21
C HIS A 70 8.44 9.83 3.26
N ASP A 71 9.13 10.97 3.38
CA ASP A 71 10.30 11.29 2.58
C ASP A 71 11.46 10.46 3.12
N TRP A 72 11.61 9.23 2.62
CA TRP A 72 12.67 8.32 3.03
C TRP A 72 14.02 8.99 2.79
N LYS A 73 14.70 9.35 3.87
CA LYS A 73 16.06 9.89 3.83
C LYS A 73 17.04 8.81 4.30
N PRO A 74 17.94 8.33 3.40
CA PRO A 74 18.88 7.25 3.70
C PRO A 74 19.90 7.62 4.80
#